data_AF-A0A101RM93-F1
#
_entry.id   AF-A0A101RM93-F1
#
_cell.length_a   1.000
_cell.length_b   1.000
_cell.length_c   1.000
_cell.angle_alpha   90.00
_cell.angle_beta   90.00
_cell.angle_gamma   90.00
#
_symmetry.space_group_name_H-M   'P 1'
#
loop_
_entity.id
_entity.type
_entity.pdbx_description
1 polymer ?
#
loop_
_entity_poly.entity_id
_entity_poly.type
_entity_poly.pdbx_seq_one_letter_code
_entity_poly.pdbx_strand_id
1 'polypeptide(L)'
;MATVSENVGQVTRQRYEEIVSGDRQLVAQMGRAMFTIGDHAVEIEPMRPQGGSTSHSDELFGVYASLQIYADDIGLSLSTVLNYRFTSHRWPAGRRREGVSHKVHSILASVQDDAERFKAIDDPPVDDVTGTRRWTTNLAKKHVGRRPDRPGTVQEKVERVHDLAADEEVAVEVTRDVLRRPQVAARLMEDTAVRQAVNDAQRPEHRAEAMQSLVKDDAAAARMASDVLRRPEVAARVAADDRARHMVNRAQADRSRQQAEAFRRTSPVGPSVRRIERTEEFVDLLGAFHRFVREASRAVPKMRDREWSGDEREVLLSNIARTRATLDWMETAVSTGRVDMDEELARILRGE
;
A
#
# COMPACT_ATOMS: atom_id res chain seq x y z
N MET A 1 -17.09 45.46 -9.03
CA MET A 1 -18.42 45.16 -9.61
C MET A 1 -18.19 44.59 -10.99
N ALA A 2 -18.34 43.27 -11.17
CA ALA A 2 -18.16 42.64 -12.46
C ALA A 2 -19.31 43.05 -13.39
N THR A 3 -18.97 43.64 -14.54
CA THR A 3 -19.90 43.97 -15.60
C THR A 3 -20.60 42.69 -16.05
N VAL A 4 -21.88 42.57 -15.70
CA VAL A 4 -22.73 41.50 -16.22
C VAL A 4 -22.78 41.72 -17.74
N SER A 5 -22.18 40.82 -18.51
CA SER A 5 -22.25 40.84 -19.97
C SER A 5 -23.70 41.06 -20.41
N GLU A 6 -23.97 42.14 -21.14
CA GLU A 6 -25.29 42.48 -21.65
C GLU A 6 -25.84 41.41 -22.62
N ASN A 7 -24.95 40.55 -23.13
CA ASN A 7 -25.28 39.46 -24.04
C ASN A 7 -25.08 38.08 -23.39
N VAL A 8 -25.95 37.14 -23.77
CA VAL A 8 -25.81 35.71 -23.49
C VAL A 8 -25.50 35.02 -24.82
N GLY A 9 -24.23 34.65 -25.02
CA GLY A 9 -23.77 34.18 -26.33
C GLY A 9 -23.90 35.28 -27.38
N GLN A 10 -24.62 35.00 -28.47
CA GLN A 10 -24.82 35.93 -29.60
C GLN A 10 -26.09 36.77 -29.49
N VAL A 11 -26.89 36.61 -28.42
CA VAL A 11 -28.14 37.36 -28.24
C VAL A 11 -28.06 38.29 -27.03
N THR A 12 -28.83 39.37 -27.06
CA THR A 12 -28.99 40.25 -25.89
C THR A 12 -29.67 39.51 -24.75
N ARG A 13 -29.45 39.96 -23.50
CA ARG A 13 -30.10 39.38 -22.33
C ARG A 13 -31.63 39.42 -22.43
N GLN A 14 -32.20 40.52 -22.91
CA GLN A 14 -33.64 40.63 -23.12
C GLN A 14 -34.15 39.57 -24.10
N ARG A 15 -33.45 39.40 -25.25
CA ARG A 15 -33.84 38.38 -26.24
C ARG A 15 -33.70 36.97 -25.68
N TYR A 16 -32.66 36.71 -24.89
CA TYR A 16 -32.49 35.44 -24.21
C TYR A 16 -33.66 35.13 -23.26
N GLU A 17 -34.13 36.11 -22.49
CA GLU A 17 -35.28 35.95 -21.59
C GLU A 17 -36.58 35.65 -22.34
N GLU A 18 -36.82 36.29 -23.50
CA GLU A 18 -37.94 35.97 -24.38
C GLU A 18 -37.88 34.53 -24.91
N ILE A 19 -36.70 34.10 -25.40
CA ILE A 19 -36.48 32.73 -25.88
C ILE A 19 -36.76 31.73 -24.76
N VAL A 20 -36.17 31.96 -23.58
CA VAL A 20 -36.37 31.08 -22.42
C VAL A 20 -37.84 31.01 -22.00
N SER A 21 -38.58 32.12 -22.08
CA SER A 21 -40.01 32.14 -21.79
C SER A 21 -40.80 31.26 -22.77
N GLY A 22 -40.54 31.40 -24.08
CA GLY A 22 -41.16 30.57 -25.12
C GLY A 22 -40.80 29.09 -24.99
N ASP A 23 -39.52 28.79 -24.81
CA ASP A 23 -39.03 27.41 -24.69
C ASP A 23 -39.56 26.72 -23.43
N ARG A 24 -39.81 27.45 -22.33
CA ARG A 24 -40.47 26.88 -21.14
C ARG A 24 -41.88 26.39 -21.45
N GLN A 25 -42.62 27.06 -22.33
CA GLN A 25 -43.94 26.61 -22.76
C GLN A 25 -43.84 25.34 -23.61
N LEU A 26 -42.85 25.27 -24.51
CA LEU A 26 -42.57 24.06 -25.30
C LEU A 26 -42.19 22.88 -24.40
N VAL A 27 -41.32 23.10 -23.42
CA VAL A 27 -40.94 22.08 -22.43
C VAL A 27 -42.15 21.63 -21.59
N ALA A 28 -43.08 22.54 -21.26
CA ALA A 28 -44.32 22.17 -20.58
C ALA A 28 -45.23 21.31 -21.47
N GLN A 29 -45.34 21.60 -22.76
CA GLN A 29 -46.07 20.77 -23.73
C GLN A 29 -45.44 19.37 -23.85
N MET A 30 -44.12 19.30 -24.00
CA MET A 30 -43.38 18.03 -24.00
C MET A 30 -43.60 17.27 -22.69
N GLY A 31 -43.59 17.97 -21.55
CA GLY A 31 -43.88 17.41 -20.23
C GLY A 31 -45.24 16.74 -20.17
N ARG A 32 -46.29 17.41 -20.68
CA ARG A 32 -47.64 16.84 -20.77
C ARG A 32 -47.67 15.58 -21.62
N ALA A 33 -47.05 15.59 -22.80
CA ALA A 33 -46.98 14.42 -23.67
C ALA A 33 -46.28 13.23 -22.99
N MET A 34 -45.15 13.47 -22.31
CA MET A 34 -44.45 12.43 -21.54
C MET A 34 -45.31 11.82 -20.44
N PHE A 35 -46.02 12.67 -19.67
CA PHE A 35 -46.94 12.20 -18.64
C PHE A 35 -48.11 11.40 -19.21
N THR A 36 -48.71 11.85 -20.32
CA THR A 36 -49.80 11.14 -20.99
C THR A 36 -49.37 9.75 -21.48
N ILE A 37 -48.20 9.65 -22.12
CA ILE A 37 -47.64 8.35 -22.52
C ILE A 37 -47.39 7.46 -21.29
N GLY A 38 -46.86 8.05 -20.21
CA GLY A 38 -46.65 7.33 -18.96
C GLY A 38 -47.97 6.87 -18.30
N ASP A 39 -49.03 7.67 -18.38
CA ASP A 39 -50.36 7.33 -17.87
C ASP A 39 -50.96 6.16 -18.64
N HIS A 40 -50.89 6.18 -19.98
CA HIS A 40 -51.29 5.05 -20.80
C HIS A 40 -50.45 3.80 -20.50
N ALA A 41 -49.14 3.95 -20.29
CA ALA A 41 -48.29 2.80 -19.91
C ALA A 41 -48.63 2.23 -18.52
N VAL A 42 -49.12 3.06 -17.58
CA VAL A 42 -49.64 2.61 -16.28
C VAL A 42 -51.01 1.95 -16.43
N GLU A 43 -51.84 2.40 -17.37
CA GLU A 43 -53.13 1.79 -17.70
C GLU A 43 -52.96 0.41 -18.36
N ILE A 44 -52.03 0.28 -19.32
CA ILE A 44 -51.72 -0.98 -20.00
C ILE A 44 -51.13 -1.98 -18.98
N GLU A 45 -50.14 -1.55 -18.19
CA GLU A 45 -49.53 -2.36 -17.14
C GLU A 45 -49.47 -1.59 -15.82
N PRO A 46 -50.36 -1.85 -14.85
CA PRO A 46 -50.31 -1.20 -13.55
C PRO A 46 -49.04 -1.54 -12.76
N MET A 47 -48.47 -0.55 -12.06
CA MET A 47 -47.35 -0.82 -11.16
C MET A 47 -47.84 -1.46 -9.87
N ARG A 48 -47.27 -2.61 -9.51
CA ARG A 48 -47.59 -3.36 -8.28
C ARG A 48 -46.76 -2.81 -7.10
N PRO A 49 -47.28 -2.85 -5.86
CA PRO A 49 -46.50 -2.48 -4.66
C PRO A 49 -45.25 -3.36 -4.52
N GLN A 50 -44.11 -2.78 -4.14
CA GLN A 50 -42.89 -3.54 -3.85
C GLN A 50 -43.12 -4.49 -2.66
N GLY A 51 -42.99 -5.81 -2.87
CA GLY A 51 -42.92 -6.78 -1.77
C GLY A 51 -43.80 -8.03 -1.84
N GLY A 52 -44.47 -8.34 -2.96
CA GLY A 52 -45.23 -9.60 -3.10
C GLY A 52 -44.50 -10.63 -3.97
N SER A 53 -44.19 -11.82 -3.45
CA SER A 53 -43.81 -12.94 -4.32
C SER A 53 -45.03 -13.36 -5.14
N THR A 54 -44.89 -13.43 -6.46
CA THR A 54 -45.90 -14.07 -7.30
C THR A 54 -45.47 -15.50 -7.60
N SER A 55 -46.37 -16.44 -7.30
CA SER A 55 -46.43 -17.72 -7.99
C SER A 55 -46.46 -17.44 -9.49
N HIS A 56 -45.66 -18.15 -10.27
CA HIS A 56 -45.73 -18.15 -11.74
C HIS A 56 -47.14 -18.56 -12.18
N SER A 57 -48.06 -17.62 -12.34
CA SER A 57 -49.34 -17.85 -12.99
C SER A 57 -49.26 -17.35 -14.43
N ASP A 58 -49.40 -18.30 -15.35
CA ASP A 58 -49.82 -18.25 -16.76
C ASP A 58 -50.33 -16.90 -17.36
N GLU A 59 -49.57 -15.81 -17.25
CA GLU A 59 -49.69 -14.66 -18.15
C GLU A 59 -48.78 -14.94 -19.35
N LEU A 60 -49.37 -15.40 -20.46
CA LEU A 60 -48.68 -15.69 -21.73
C LEU A 60 -47.83 -14.52 -22.28
N PHE A 61 -48.03 -13.30 -21.76
CA PHE A 61 -47.24 -12.10 -22.05
C PHE A 61 -46.82 -11.45 -20.73
N GLY A 62 -45.51 -11.35 -20.47
CA GLY A 62 -45.00 -10.63 -19.30
C GLY A 62 -45.12 -9.10 -19.47
N VAL A 63 -45.15 -8.36 -18.36
CA VAL A 63 -45.19 -6.87 -18.28
C VAL A 63 -44.23 -6.17 -19.26
N TYR A 64 -43.03 -6.74 -19.48
CA TYR A 64 -42.05 -6.16 -20.41
C TYR A 64 -42.42 -6.36 -21.87
N ALA A 65 -43.10 -7.46 -22.22
CA ALA A 65 -43.48 -7.77 -23.59
C ALA A 65 -44.66 -6.89 -24.06
N SER A 66 -45.67 -6.67 -23.23
CA SER A 66 -46.78 -5.75 -23.53
C SER A 66 -46.28 -4.30 -23.67
N LEU A 67 -45.39 -3.86 -22.78
CA LEU A 67 -44.77 -2.53 -22.87
C LEU A 67 -43.80 -2.40 -24.05
N GLN A 68 -43.16 -3.49 -24.50
CA GLN A 68 -42.32 -3.49 -25.69
C GLN A 68 -43.16 -3.27 -26.95
N ILE A 69 -44.29 -3.98 -27.08
CA ILE A 69 -45.25 -3.75 -28.19
C ILE A 69 -45.71 -2.30 -28.19
N TYR A 70 -46.15 -1.78 -27.03
CA TYR A 70 -46.58 -0.39 -26.92
C TYR A 70 -45.48 0.61 -27.31
N ALA A 71 -44.23 0.35 -26.90
CA ALA A 71 -43.09 1.20 -27.23
C ALA A 71 -42.79 1.19 -28.74
N ASP A 72 -42.83 0.02 -29.37
CA ASP A 72 -42.60 -0.14 -30.81
C ASP A 72 -43.71 0.55 -31.62
N ASP A 73 -44.98 0.44 -31.22
CA ASP A 73 -46.13 1.05 -31.89
C ASP A 73 -46.09 2.59 -31.90
N ILE A 74 -45.55 3.20 -30.83
CA ILE A 74 -45.42 4.67 -30.72
C ILE A 74 -44.03 5.18 -31.13
N GLY A 75 -43.12 4.29 -31.54
CA GLY A 75 -41.76 4.64 -31.97
C GLY A 75 -40.83 5.13 -30.86
N LEU A 76 -41.03 4.69 -29.61
CA LEU A 76 -40.15 5.00 -28.48
C LEU A 76 -39.37 3.77 -28.03
N SER A 77 -38.24 3.98 -27.33
CA SER A 77 -37.56 2.85 -26.68
C SER A 77 -38.35 2.36 -25.47
N LEU A 78 -38.32 1.05 -25.20
CA LEU A 78 -38.88 0.48 -23.97
C LEU A 78 -38.35 1.17 -22.72
N SER A 79 -37.07 1.52 -22.67
CA SER A 79 -36.48 2.25 -21.53
C SER A 79 -37.12 3.62 -21.29
N THR A 80 -37.51 4.32 -22.36
CA THR A 80 -38.21 5.59 -22.30
C THR A 80 -39.61 5.40 -21.73
N VAL A 81 -40.36 4.43 -22.25
CA VAL A 81 -41.71 4.10 -21.80
C VAL A 81 -41.71 3.68 -20.33
N LEU A 82 -40.76 2.85 -19.90
CA LEU A 82 -40.61 2.46 -18.49
C LEU A 82 -40.35 3.65 -17.58
N ASN A 83 -39.51 4.61 -18.01
CA ASN A 83 -39.26 5.83 -17.24
C ASN A 83 -40.51 6.72 -17.15
N TYR A 84 -41.24 6.91 -18.25
CA TYR A 84 -42.49 7.67 -18.24
C TYR A 84 -43.54 7.00 -17.37
N ARG A 85 -43.73 5.68 -17.50
CA ARG A 85 -44.61 4.87 -16.66
C ARG A 85 -44.28 5.02 -15.18
N PHE A 86 -43.01 4.89 -14.82
CA PHE A 86 -42.55 5.05 -13.44
C PHE A 86 -42.83 6.47 -12.92
N THR A 87 -42.50 7.48 -13.71
CA THR A 87 -42.70 8.87 -13.32
C THR A 87 -44.19 9.19 -13.14
N SER A 88 -45.05 8.76 -14.08
CA SER A 88 -46.50 8.95 -14.00
C SER A 88 -47.13 8.20 -12.82
N HIS A 89 -46.69 6.98 -12.53
CA HIS A 89 -47.14 6.24 -11.35
C HIS A 89 -46.78 6.95 -10.03
N ARG A 90 -45.56 7.49 -9.92
CA ARG A 90 -45.10 8.21 -8.72
C ARG A 90 -45.69 9.61 -8.59
N TRP A 91 -46.23 10.17 -9.68
CA TRP A 91 -46.82 11.50 -9.77
C TRP A 91 -48.22 11.46 -10.39
N PRO A 92 -49.27 11.16 -9.60
CA PRO A 92 -50.66 11.24 -10.06
C PRO A 92 -51.00 12.63 -10.61
N ALA A 93 -51.96 12.73 -11.53
CA ALA A 93 -52.28 13.97 -12.26
C ALA A 93 -52.45 15.20 -11.35
N GLY A 94 -53.12 15.07 -10.20
CA GLY A 94 -53.33 16.16 -9.24
C GLY A 94 -52.10 16.56 -8.40
N ARG A 95 -50.98 15.82 -8.47
CA ARG A 95 -49.73 16.12 -7.75
C ARG A 95 -48.60 16.60 -8.66
N ARG A 96 -48.86 16.71 -9.97
CA ARG A 96 -47.90 17.27 -10.95
C ARG A 96 -47.91 18.78 -10.83
N ARG A 97 -46.72 19.40 -10.88
CA ARG A 97 -46.60 20.87 -10.78
C ARG A 97 -46.31 21.49 -12.13
N GLU A 98 -47.16 22.44 -12.50
CA GLU A 98 -46.94 23.26 -13.69
C GLU A 98 -45.69 24.14 -13.49
N GLY A 99 -44.94 24.36 -14.58
CA GLY A 99 -43.64 25.04 -14.53
C GLY A 99 -42.46 24.16 -14.06
N VAL A 100 -42.70 22.94 -13.56
CA VAL A 100 -41.66 21.97 -13.23
C VAL A 100 -41.55 20.92 -14.34
N SER A 101 -40.36 20.77 -14.92
CA SER A 101 -40.15 19.82 -16.03
C SER A 101 -40.42 18.36 -15.63
N HIS A 102 -40.81 17.54 -16.60
CA HIS A 102 -40.95 16.09 -16.40
C HIS A 102 -39.64 15.45 -15.90
N LYS A 103 -38.47 15.96 -16.34
CA LYS A 103 -37.17 15.45 -15.87
C LYS A 103 -36.96 15.63 -14.37
N VAL A 104 -37.40 16.75 -13.80
CA VAL A 104 -37.35 16.99 -12.35
C VAL A 104 -38.27 16.02 -11.62
N HIS A 105 -39.51 15.84 -12.10
CA HIS A 105 -40.44 14.85 -11.54
C HIS A 105 -39.83 13.43 -11.57
N SER A 106 -39.23 13.04 -12.69
CA SER A 106 -38.55 11.75 -12.85
C SER A 106 -37.38 11.55 -11.87
N ILE A 107 -36.63 12.62 -11.54
CA ILE A 107 -35.57 12.56 -10.52
C ILE A 107 -36.17 12.42 -9.12
N LEU A 108 -37.14 13.27 -8.77
CA LEU A 108 -37.78 13.25 -7.45
C LEU A 108 -38.64 11.99 -7.23
N ALA A 109 -39.03 11.29 -8.30
CA ALA A 109 -39.75 10.02 -8.22
C ALA A 109 -38.98 8.92 -7.46
N SER A 110 -37.65 9.05 -7.30
CA SER A 110 -36.85 8.12 -6.51
C SER A 110 -36.97 8.29 -5.00
N VAL A 111 -37.53 9.41 -4.51
CA VAL A 111 -37.87 9.58 -3.10
C VAL A 111 -38.94 8.55 -2.74
N GLN A 112 -38.64 7.69 -1.76
CA GLN A 112 -39.48 6.54 -1.40
C GLN A 112 -40.76 6.98 -0.72
N ASP A 113 -40.66 7.90 0.25
CA ASP A 113 -41.80 8.45 0.97
C ASP A 113 -42.64 9.38 0.08
N ASP A 114 -43.94 9.10 0.01
CA ASP A 114 -44.88 9.85 -0.81
C ASP A 114 -45.15 11.26 -0.27
N ALA A 115 -45.29 11.41 1.05
CA ALA A 115 -45.53 12.70 1.66
C ALA A 115 -44.32 13.63 1.50
N GLU A 116 -43.11 13.11 1.72
CA GLU A 116 -41.86 13.82 1.50
C GLU A 116 -41.71 14.24 0.04
N ARG A 117 -41.91 13.30 -0.90
CA ARG A 117 -41.81 13.58 -2.34
C ARG A 117 -42.76 14.69 -2.76
N PHE A 118 -44.03 14.60 -2.35
CA PHE A 118 -45.01 15.62 -2.72
C PHE A 118 -44.74 16.97 -2.05
N LYS A 119 -44.25 16.98 -0.81
CA LYS A 119 -43.84 18.22 -0.15
C LYS A 119 -42.63 18.84 -0.84
N ALA A 120 -41.66 18.03 -1.27
CA ALA A 120 -40.46 18.50 -1.92
C ALA A 120 -40.76 19.30 -3.20
N ILE A 121 -41.64 18.80 -4.07
CA ILE A 121 -41.92 19.52 -5.32
C ILE A 121 -42.61 20.87 -5.11
N ASP A 122 -43.32 21.03 -3.98
CA ASP A 122 -44.03 22.24 -3.59
C ASP A 122 -43.11 23.31 -2.98
N ASP A 123 -41.97 22.90 -2.45
CA ASP A 123 -41.00 23.78 -1.81
C ASP A 123 -39.65 23.77 -2.56
N PRO A 124 -39.58 24.39 -3.76
CA PRO A 124 -38.36 24.37 -4.57
C PRO A 124 -37.20 25.07 -3.84
N PRO A 125 -35.98 24.52 -3.88
CA PRO A 125 -34.81 25.13 -3.25
C PRO A 125 -34.40 26.43 -3.95
N VAL A 126 -33.61 27.25 -3.25
CA VAL A 126 -32.98 28.44 -3.82
C VAL A 126 -31.84 28.00 -4.75
N ASP A 127 -31.85 28.51 -5.98
CA ASP A 127 -30.75 28.32 -6.92
C ASP A 127 -29.62 29.31 -6.63
N ASP A 128 -28.48 28.82 -6.15
CA ASP A 128 -27.30 29.63 -5.80
C ASP A 128 -26.83 30.59 -6.91
N VAL A 129 -27.09 30.25 -8.18
CA VAL A 129 -26.66 31.06 -9.33
C VAL A 129 -27.59 32.25 -9.55
N THR A 130 -28.88 32.07 -9.33
CA THR A 130 -29.90 33.09 -9.67
C THR A 130 -30.56 33.73 -8.45
N GLY A 131 -30.38 33.15 -7.27
CA GLY A 131 -31.06 33.55 -6.02
C GLY A 131 -32.57 33.29 -6.02
N THR A 132 -33.11 32.63 -7.05
CA THR A 132 -34.56 32.38 -7.18
C THR A 132 -34.91 30.97 -6.71
N ARG A 133 -36.10 30.82 -6.12
CA ARG A 133 -36.64 29.51 -5.74
C ARG A 133 -37.16 28.79 -6.98
N ARG A 134 -36.45 27.76 -7.43
CA ARG A 134 -36.83 26.99 -8.62
C ARG A 134 -36.22 25.61 -8.63
N TRP A 135 -36.87 24.69 -9.32
CA TRP A 135 -36.28 23.39 -9.62
C TRP A 135 -35.42 23.44 -10.87
N THR A 136 -34.16 23.02 -10.74
CA THR A 136 -33.30 22.64 -11.85
C THR A 136 -32.99 21.15 -11.76
N THR A 137 -32.52 20.54 -12.86
CA THR A 137 -32.10 19.13 -12.85
C THR A 137 -31.02 18.85 -11.81
N ASN A 138 -30.08 19.78 -11.62
CA ASN A 138 -29.01 19.64 -10.63
C ASN A 138 -29.53 19.77 -9.19
N LEU A 139 -30.44 20.72 -8.92
CA LEU A 139 -31.04 20.87 -7.60
C LEU A 139 -31.88 19.64 -7.23
N ALA A 140 -32.62 19.09 -8.19
CA ALA A 140 -33.37 17.84 -8.00
C ALA A 140 -32.43 16.67 -7.69
N LYS A 141 -31.31 16.54 -8.42
CA LYS A 141 -30.27 15.53 -8.15
C LYS A 141 -29.71 15.68 -6.74
N LYS A 142 -29.29 16.90 -6.35
CA LYS A 142 -28.79 17.21 -5.01
C LYS A 142 -29.79 16.80 -3.92
N HIS A 143 -31.07 17.13 -4.11
CA HIS A 143 -32.12 16.83 -3.14
C HIS A 143 -32.28 15.32 -2.91
N VAL A 144 -32.14 14.50 -3.96
CA VAL A 144 -32.20 13.03 -3.83
C VAL A 144 -30.84 12.37 -3.54
N GLY A 145 -29.83 13.16 -3.12
CA GLY A 145 -28.49 12.67 -2.82
C GLY A 145 -27.68 12.23 -4.05
N ARG A 146 -28.11 12.58 -5.26
CA ARG A 146 -27.37 12.32 -6.51
C ARG A 146 -26.46 13.50 -6.84
N ARG A 147 -25.30 13.19 -7.42
CA ARG A 147 -24.32 14.21 -7.83
C ARG A 147 -24.88 15.11 -8.94
N PRO A 148 -24.72 16.44 -8.85
CA PRO A 148 -25.10 17.35 -9.92
C PRO A 148 -24.17 17.17 -11.13
N ASP A 149 -24.67 17.42 -12.34
CA ASP A 149 -23.84 17.35 -13.56
C ASP A 149 -22.81 18.47 -13.62
N ARG A 150 -23.16 19.62 -13.02
CA ARG A 150 -22.28 20.78 -12.92
C ARG A 150 -22.06 21.11 -11.44
N PRO A 151 -20.86 20.85 -10.90
CA PRO A 151 -20.55 21.18 -9.51
C PRO A 151 -20.51 22.70 -9.34
N GLY A 152 -21.34 23.21 -8.44
CA GLY A 152 -21.47 24.63 -8.14
C GLY A 152 -20.53 25.08 -7.02
N THR A 153 -20.35 24.24 -6.00
CA THR A 153 -19.53 24.55 -4.83
C THR A 153 -18.08 24.07 -4.99
N VAL A 154 -17.17 24.61 -4.17
CA VAL A 154 -15.77 24.11 -4.11
C VAL A 154 -15.77 22.64 -3.70
N GLN A 155 -16.58 22.26 -2.71
CA GLN A 155 -16.68 20.90 -2.22
C GLN A 155 -17.14 19.92 -3.32
N GLU A 156 -18.16 20.26 -4.10
CA GLU A 156 -18.64 19.43 -5.21
C GLU A 156 -17.56 19.27 -6.30
N LYS A 157 -16.73 20.29 -6.52
CA LYS A 157 -15.59 20.20 -7.45
C LYS A 157 -14.50 19.29 -6.90
N VAL A 158 -14.21 19.36 -5.59
CA VAL A 158 -13.25 18.49 -4.93
C VAL A 158 -13.71 17.03 -4.99
N GLU A 159 -14.98 16.75 -4.70
CA GLU A 159 -15.56 15.40 -4.83
C GLU A 159 -15.45 14.87 -6.26
N ARG A 160 -15.69 15.73 -7.25
CA ARG A 160 -15.53 15.35 -8.65
C ARG A 160 -14.08 15.03 -9.02
N VAL A 161 -13.12 15.80 -8.49
CA VAL A 161 -11.69 15.50 -8.65
C VAL A 161 -11.33 14.19 -7.98
N HIS A 162 -11.83 13.95 -6.76
CA HIS A 162 -11.62 12.70 -6.04
C HIS A 162 -12.14 11.48 -6.81
N ASP A 163 -13.32 11.58 -7.43
CA ASP A 163 -13.85 10.48 -8.27
C ASP A 163 -12.96 10.20 -9.48
N LEU A 164 -12.46 11.26 -10.13
CA LEU A 164 -11.60 11.13 -11.30
C LEU A 164 -10.22 10.59 -10.93
N ALA A 165 -9.75 10.91 -9.71
CA ALA A 165 -8.52 10.42 -9.11
C ALA A 165 -8.75 9.21 -8.20
N ALA A 166 -9.78 8.40 -8.46
CA ALA A 166 -9.99 7.14 -7.73
C ALA A 166 -8.90 6.10 -8.05
N ASP A 167 -8.32 6.20 -9.25
CA ASP A 167 -7.13 5.46 -9.66
C ASP A 167 -5.87 6.11 -9.07
N GLU A 168 -4.99 5.31 -8.47
CA GLU A 168 -3.81 5.78 -7.77
C GLU A 168 -2.78 6.43 -8.72
N GLU A 169 -2.62 5.93 -9.94
CA GLU A 169 -1.74 6.55 -10.94
C GLU A 169 -2.26 7.91 -11.36
N VAL A 170 -3.58 8.01 -11.60
CA VAL A 170 -4.23 9.30 -11.91
C VAL A 170 -4.10 10.26 -10.73
N ALA A 171 -4.27 9.78 -9.50
CA ALA A 171 -4.11 10.60 -8.29
C ALA A 171 -2.70 11.15 -8.16
N VAL A 172 -1.66 10.35 -8.46
CA VAL A 172 -0.25 10.78 -8.41
C VAL A 172 0.02 11.86 -9.46
N GLU A 173 -0.44 11.70 -10.70
CA GLU A 173 -0.23 12.69 -11.75
C GLU A 173 -0.97 14.01 -11.46
N VAL A 174 -2.22 13.94 -11.01
CA VAL A 174 -2.98 15.11 -10.56
C VAL A 174 -2.27 15.80 -9.40
N THR A 175 -1.79 15.05 -8.41
CA THR A 175 -1.04 15.59 -7.27
C THR A 175 0.25 16.27 -7.73
N ARG A 176 1.01 15.66 -8.66
CA ARG A 176 2.22 16.24 -9.24
C ARG A 176 1.92 17.57 -9.92
N ASP A 177 0.88 17.64 -10.75
CA ASP A 177 0.50 18.86 -11.44
C ASP A 177 0.01 19.96 -10.50
N VAL A 178 -0.71 19.60 -9.44
CA VAL A 178 -1.13 20.53 -8.40
C VAL A 178 0.07 21.08 -7.64
N LEU A 179 1.04 20.23 -7.26
CA LEU A 179 2.26 20.62 -6.55
C LEU A 179 3.24 21.43 -7.41
N ARG A 180 3.19 21.34 -8.75
CA ARG A 180 3.94 22.23 -9.65
C ARG A 180 3.58 23.71 -9.49
N ARG A 181 2.43 24.02 -8.87
CA ARG A 181 2.00 25.40 -8.59
C ARG A 181 2.60 25.85 -7.25
N PRO A 182 3.59 26.78 -7.25
CA PRO A 182 4.38 27.07 -6.04
C PRO A 182 3.56 27.61 -4.86
N GLN A 183 2.51 28.39 -5.13
CA GLN A 183 1.60 28.89 -4.08
C GLN A 183 0.73 27.79 -3.46
N VAL A 184 0.39 26.76 -4.24
CA VAL A 184 -0.40 25.63 -3.74
C VAL A 184 0.48 24.72 -2.89
N ALA A 185 1.70 24.42 -3.35
CA ALA A 185 2.67 23.65 -2.58
C ALA A 185 3.00 24.33 -1.23
N ALA A 186 3.22 25.65 -1.23
CA ALA A 186 3.49 26.40 0.00
C ALA A 186 2.33 26.28 1.00
N ARG A 187 1.09 26.57 0.56
CA ARG A 187 -0.11 26.47 1.41
C ARG A 187 -0.38 25.05 1.91
N LEU A 188 -0.09 24.04 1.09
CA LEU A 188 -0.28 22.64 1.44
C LEU A 188 0.71 22.18 2.52
N MET A 189 1.93 22.73 2.53
CA MET A 189 2.94 22.44 3.55
C MET A 189 2.72 23.18 4.88
N GLU A 190 1.88 24.21 4.90
CA GLU A 190 1.42 24.85 6.15
C GLU A 190 0.46 23.95 6.93
N ASP A 191 -0.25 23.04 6.25
CA ASP A 191 -1.13 22.06 6.88
C ASP A 191 -0.30 20.98 7.63
N THR A 192 -0.56 20.86 8.92
CA THR A 192 0.19 19.93 9.79
C THR A 192 -0.10 18.46 9.46
N ALA A 193 -1.33 18.11 9.08
CA ALA A 193 -1.69 16.74 8.73
C ALA A 193 -1.04 16.32 7.41
N VAL A 194 -1.03 17.21 6.41
CA VAL A 194 -0.38 16.92 5.12
C VAL A 194 1.13 16.82 5.28
N ARG A 195 1.73 17.77 6.00
CA ARG A 195 3.16 17.72 6.33
C ARG A 195 3.53 16.43 7.07
N GLN A 196 2.70 15.99 8.02
CA GLN A 196 2.92 14.74 8.73
C GLN A 196 2.78 13.53 7.79
N ALA A 197 1.75 13.46 6.96
CA ALA A 197 1.58 12.38 5.99
C ALA A 197 2.75 12.28 4.99
N VAL A 198 3.26 13.41 4.51
CA VAL A 198 4.46 13.46 3.64
C VAL A 198 5.70 12.99 4.40
N ASN A 199 5.86 13.38 5.66
CA ASN A 199 6.96 12.94 6.51
C ASN A 199 6.88 11.46 6.86
N ASP A 200 5.68 10.92 7.06
CA ASP A 200 5.44 9.51 7.37
C ASP A 200 5.66 8.63 6.13
N ALA A 201 5.26 9.13 4.95
CA ALA A 201 5.57 8.49 3.66
C ALA A 201 7.09 8.46 3.38
N GLN A 202 7.85 9.42 3.91
CA GLN A 202 9.30 9.36 4.00
C GLN A 202 9.73 8.43 5.15
N ARG A 203 9.55 7.11 4.98
CA ARG A 203 9.95 6.11 5.98
C ARG A 203 11.40 6.32 6.47
N PRO A 204 11.71 6.03 7.76
CA PRO A 204 13.08 6.09 8.29
C PRO A 204 14.08 5.29 7.47
N GLU A 205 13.63 4.16 6.89
CA GLU A 205 14.40 3.30 5.98
C GLU A 205 14.88 4.07 4.74
N HIS A 206 14.00 4.81 4.08
CA HIS A 206 14.34 5.59 2.89
C HIS A 206 15.27 6.76 3.24
N ARG A 207 15.16 7.33 4.45
CA ARG A 207 16.13 8.33 4.95
C ARG A 207 17.51 7.73 5.20
N ALA A 208 17.58 6.50 5.71
CA ALA A 208 18.83 5.78 5.90
C ALA A 208 19.48 5.40 4.56
N GLU A 209 18.71 4.92 3.59
CA GLU A 209 19.18 4.61 2.23
C GLU A 209 19.67 5.86 1.48
N ALA A 210 18.91 6.96 1.56
CA ALA A 210 19.33 8.25 1.01
C ALA A 210 20.65 8.72 1.65
N MET A 211 20.77 8.61 2.98
CA MET A 211 22.02 8.94 3.67
C MET A 211 23.18 8.04 3.24
N GLN A 212 22.95 6.73 3.10
CA GLN A 212 23.96 5.78 2.62
C GLN A 212 24.42 6.12 1.19
N SER A 213 23.51 6.52 0.30
CA SER A 213 23.84 6.92 -1.07
C SER A 213 24.71 8.19 -1.15
N LEU A 214 24.64 9.06 -0.13
CA LEU A 214 25.40 10.31 -0.07
C LEU A 214 26.84 10.08 0.43
N VAL A 215 27.07 8.99 1.15
CA VAL A 215 28.39 8.63 1.69
C VAL A 215 29.07 7.65 0.75
N LYS A 216 29.89 8.19 -0.17
CA LYS A 216 30.52 7.41 -1.24
C LYS A 216 31.85 6.77 -0.86
N ASP A 217 32.44 7.16 0.27
CA ASP A 217 33.74 6.64 0.72
C ASP A 217 33.72 6.26 2.22
N ASP A 218 34.57 5.29 2.57
CA ASP A 218 34.64 4.71 3.92
C ASP A 218 35.17 5.71 4.96
N ALA A 219 35.93 6.73 4.55
CA ALA A 219 36.47 7.73 5.46
C ALA A 219 35.39 8.73 5.92
N ALA A 220 34.52 9.15 4.99
CA ALA A 220 33.33 9.94 5.26
C ALA A 220 32.33 9.13 6.10
N ALA A 221 32.13 7.84 5.78
CA ALA A 221 31.28 6.94 6.55
C ALA A 221 31.73 6.81 8.00
N ALA A 222 33.03 6.57 8.22
CA ALA A 222 33.59 6.43 9.56
C ALA A 222 33.46 7.72 10.40
N ARG A 223 33.65 8.90 9.78
CA ARG A 223 33.46 10.19 10.46
C ARG A 223 32.00 10.41 10.85
N MET A 224 31.06 10.17 9.93
CA MET A 224 29.64 10.30 10.21
C MET A 224 29.18 9.31 11.29
N ALA A 225 29.61 8.05 11.22
CA ALA A 225 29.32 7.06 12.25
C ALA A 225 29.83 7.51 13.62
N SER A 226 31.05 8.06 13.69
CA SER A 226 31.61 8.61 14.92
C SER A 226 30.79 9.78 15.47
N ASP A 227 30.35 10.71 14.62
CA ASP A 227 29.52 11.84 15.01
C ASP A 227 28.13 11.42 15.49
N VAL A 228 27.53 10.43 14.84
CA VAL A 228 26.23 9.86 15.24
C VAL A 228 26.34 9.15 16.59
N LEU A 229 27.42 8.40 16.82
CA LEU A 229 27.70 7.70 18.08
C LEU A 229 28.02 8.64 19.25
N ARG A 230 28.30 9.94 19.01
CA ARG A 230 28.41 10.93 20.10
C ARG A 230 27.08 11.16 20.82
N ARG A 231 25.96 10.75 20.24
CA ARG A 231 24.64 10.80 20.88
C ARG A 231 24.45 9.58 21.77
N PRO A 232 24.28 9.73 23.10
CA PRO A 232 24.30 8.60 24.05
C PRO A 232 23.21 7.56 23.78
N GLU A 233 22.00 8.00 23.43
CA GLU A 233 20.89 7.10 23.08
C GLU A 233 21.15 6.29 21.81
N VAL A 234 21.85 6.88 20.83
CA VAL A 234 22.19 6.18 19.60
C VAL A 234 23.30 5.17 19.86
N ALA A 235 24.31 5.55 20.65
CA ALA A 235 25.36 4.62 21.08
C ALA A 235 24.78 3.42 21.85
N ALA A 236 23.85 3.65 22.77
CA ALA A 236 23.18 2.57 23.51
C ALA A 236 22.41 1.61 22.59
N ARG A 237 21.66 2.14 21.62
CA ARG A 237 20.93 1.32 20.64
C ARG A 237 21.85 0.54 19.70
N VAL A 238 22.92 1.16 19.22
CA VAL A 238 23.93 0.49 18.38
C VAL A 238 24.67 -0.59 19.17
N ALA A 239 24.96 -0.36 20.45
CA ALA A 239 25.59 -1.37 21.31
C ALA A 239 24.65 -2.55 21.63
N ALA A 240 23.34 -2.30 21.68
CA ALA A 240 22.31 -3.32 21.86
C ALA A 240 22.03 -4.13 20.58
N ASP A 241 22.42 -3.64 19.41
CA ASP A 241 22.28 -4.34 18.13
C ASP A 241 23.34 -5.45 17.98
N ASP A 242 22.90 -6.70 17.84
CA ASP A 242 23.76 -7.87 17.78
C ASP A 242 24.74 -7.84 16.61
N ARG A 243 24.32 -7.31 15.45
CA ARG A 243 25.13 -7.27 14.24
C ARG A 243 26.19 -6.18 14.35
N ALA A 244 25.82 -4.99 14.80
CA ALA A 244 26.76 -3.90 15.02
C ALA A 244 27.81 -4.27 16.08
N ARG A 245 27.37 -4.86 17.20
CA ARG A 245 28.26 -5.36 18.26
C ARG A 245 29.22 -6.42 17.74
N HIS A 246 28.75 -7.39 16.96
CA HIS A 246 29.62 -8.40 16.35
C HIS A 246 30.68 -7.78 15.42
N MET A 247 30.28 -6.83 14.56
CA MET A 247 31.20 -6.16 13.64
C MET A 247 32.26 -5.33 14.37
N VAL A 248 31.89 -4.60 15.43
CA VAL A 248 32.84 -3.84 16.25
C VAL A 248 33.80 -4.77 16.98
N ASN A 249 33.30 -5.86 17.56
CA ASN A 249 34.14 -6.84 18.26
C ASN A 249 35.15 -7.49 17.30
N ARG A 250 34.70 -7.83 16.09
CA ARG A 250 35.59 -8.35 15.03
C ARG A 250 36.66 -7.34 14.66
N ALA A 251 36.29 -6.09 14.41
CA ALA A 251 37.24 -5.03 14.08
C ALA A 251 38.24 -4.76 15.22
N GLN A 252 37.80 -4.82 16.48
CA GLN A 252 38.69 -4.71 17.65
C GLN A 252 39.66 -5.88 17.75
N ALA A 253 39.19 -7.11 17.56
CA ALA A 253 40.03 -8.30 17.55
C ALA A 253 41.08 -8.24 16.42
N ASP A 254 40.66 -7.85 15.22
CA ASP A 254 41.54 -7.71 14.07
C ASP A 254 42.58 -6.60 14.28
N ARG A 255 42.17 -5.47 14.87
CA ARG A 255 43.10 -4.39 15.26
C ARG A 255 44.12 -4.86 16.29
N SER A 256 43.70 -5.61 17.31
CA SER A 256 44.60 -6.15 18.33
C SER A 256 45.62 -7.13 17.73
N ARG A 257 45.19 -7.99 16.80
CA ARG A 257 46.09 -8.88 16.04
C ARG A 257 47.09 -8.09 15.21
N GLN A 258 46.62 -7.10 14.44
CA GLN A 258 47.48 -6.24 13.64
C GLN A 258 48.49 -5.46 14.49
N GLN A 259 48.10 -5.00 15.68
CA GLN A 259 49.00 -4.34 16.62
C GLN A 259 50.05 -5.30 17.18
N ALA A 260 49.67 -6.53 17.54
CA ALA A 260 50.61 -7.56 17.97
C ALA A 260 51.60 -7.93 16.87
N GLU A 261 51.14 -8.09 15.63
CA GLU A 261 52.00 -8.35 14.46
C GLU A 261 52.92 -7.18 14.14
N ALA A 262 52.40 -5.95 14.18
CA ALA A 262 53.19 -4.74 14.00
C ALA A 262 54.29 -4.66 15.06
N PHE A 263 53.94 -4.89 16.33
CA PHE A 263 54.90 -4.96 17.43
C PHE A 263 55.96 -6.04 17.19
N ARG A 264 55.57 -7.25 16.79
CA ARG A 264 56.52 -8.32 16.44
C ARG A 264 57.47 -7.90 15.31
N ARG A 265 57.01 -7.13 14.32
CA ARG A 265 57.83 -6.72 13.17
C ARG A 265 58.75 -5.54 13.49
N THR A 266 58.29 -4.54 14.23
CA THR A 266 59.00 -3.27 14.42
C THR A 266 59.76 -3.20 15.74
N SER A 267 59.38 -4.00 16.74
CA SER A 267 59.99 -3.96 18.06
C SER A 267 61.37 -4.62 18.07
N PRO A 268 62.41 -4.01 18.68
CA PRO A 268 63.73 -4.60 18.84
C PRO A 268 63.72 -5.94 19.59
N VAL A 269 62.73 -6.17 20.45
CA VAL A 269 62.54 -7.41 21.21
C VAL A 269 61.62 -8.43 20.49
N GLY A 270 61.05 -8.06 19.34
CA GLY A 270 60.18 -8.94 18.55
C GLY A 270 60.79 -10.30 18.18
N PRO A 271 62.07 -10.39 17.77
CA PRO A 271 62.73 -11.68 17.52
C PRO A 271 62.87 -12.55 18.77
N SER A 272 63.13 -11.95 19.94
CA SER A 272 63.26 -12.66 21.21
C SER A 272 61.91 -13.21 21.68
N VAL A 273 60.84 -12.41 21.55
CA VAL A 273 59.47 -12.85 21.84
C VAL A 273 59.09 -14.03 20.95
N ARG A 274 59.35 -13.97 19.64
CA ARG A 274 59.12 -15.11 18.73
C ARG A 274 59.89 -16.36 19.11
N ARG A 275 61.13 -16.21 19.61
CA ARG A 275 61.93 -17.35 20.05
C ARG A 275 61.36 -17.99 21.32
N ILE A 276 60.86 -17.16 22.24
CA ILE A 276 60.19 -17.62 23.46
C ILE A 276 58.87 -18.32 23.10
N GLU A 277 58.02 -17.69 22.28
CA GLU A 277 56.76 -18.26 21.78
C GLU A 277 57.00 -19.62 21.10
N ARG A 278 58.01 -19.73 20.20
CA ARG A 278 58.38 -21.02 19.59
C ARG A 278 58.87 -22.06 20.59
N THR A 279 59.53 -21.63 21.66
CA THR A 279 60.00 -22.53 22.71
C THR A 279 58.82 -23.00 23.57
N GLU A 280 57.86 -22.12 23.85
CA GLU A 280 56.60 -22.43 24.52
C GLU A 280 55.76 -23.39 23.70
N GLU A 281 55.53 -23.11 22.41
CA GLU A 281 54.83 -23.99 21.47
C GLU A 281 55.47 -25.39 21.39
N PHE A 282 56.81 -25.45 21.38
CA PHE A 282 57.55 -26.71 21.43
C PHE A 282 57.33 -27.47 22.75
N VAL A 283 57.40 -26.77 23.89
CA VAL A 283 57.18 -27.37 25.22
C VAL A 283 55.73 -27.83 25.38
N ASP A 284 54.76 -27.08 24.87
CA ASP A 284 53.34 -27.43 24.89
C ASP A 284 53.05 -28.67 24.06
N LEU A 285 53.60 -28.75 22.86
CA LEU A 285 53.48 -29.92 22.00
C LEU A 285 54.13 -31.15 22.65
N LEU A 286 55.34 -31.00 23.20
CA LEU A 286 56.03 -32.07 23.95
C LEU A 286 55.22 -32.51 25.18
N GLY A 287 54.63 -31.56 25.90
CA GLY A 287 53.76 -31.81 27.04
C GLY A 287 52.48 -32.55 26.65
N ALA A 288 51.88 -32.23 25.49
CA ALA A 288 50.73 -32.94 24.96
C ALA A 288 51.05 -34.40 24.65
N PHE A 289 52.21 -34.68 24.01
CA PHE A 289 52.69 -36.04 23.77
C PHE A 289 52.91 -36.81 25.07
N HIS A 290 53.60 -36.22 26.06
CA HIS A 290 53.83 -36.87 27.34
C HIS A 290 52.52 -37.17 28.09
N ARG A 291 51.54 -36.26 28.07
CA ARG A 291 50.22 -36.50 28.67
C ARG A 291 49.51 -37.65 27.97
N PHE A 292 49.44 -37.63 26.64
CA PHE A 292 48.81 -38.71 25.87
C PHE A 292 49.43 -40.07 26.17
N VAL A 293 50.76 -40.19 26.07
CA VAL A 293 51.48 -41.45 26.34
C VAL A 293 51.25 -41.92 27.77
N ARG A 294 51.31 -41.02 28.75
CA ARG A 294 51.10 -41.35 30.17
C ARG A 294 49.68 -41.87 30.43
N GLU A 295 48.67 -41.18 29.93
CA GLU A 295 47.27 -41.59 30.14
C GLU A 295 46.97 -42.90 29.41
N ALA A 296 47.43 -43.06 28.16
CA ALA A 296 47.29 -44.31 27.42
C ALA A 296 47.98 -45.49 28.14
N SER A 297 49.22 -45.31 28.59
CA SER A 297 50.01 -46.34 29.29
C SER A 297 49.39 -46.75 30.63
N ARG A 298 48.63 -45.86 31.28
CA ARG A 298 47.89 -46.15 32.52
C ARG A 298 46.54 -46.81 32.26
N ALA A 299 45.88 -46.47 31.16
CA ALA A 299 44.55 -46.97 30.83
C ALA A 299 44.60 -48.40 30.26
N VAL A 300 45.53 -48.67 29.33
CA VAL A 300 45.60 -49.95 28.61
C VAL A 300 45.78 -51.17 29.54
N PRO A 301 46.68 -51.18 30.54
CA PRO A 301 46.83 -52.32 31.44
C PRO A 301 45.60 -52.61 32.31
N LYS A 302 44.76 -51.61 32.58
CA LYS A 302 43.50 -51.77 33.35
C LYS A 302 42.41 -52.47 32.55
N MET A 303 42.61 -52.64 31.25
CA MET A 303 41.71 -53.34 30.35
C MET A 303 42.07 -54.83 30.22
N ARG A 304 43.14 -55.28 30.91
CA ARG A 304 43.50 -56.70 30.97
C ARG A 304 42.33 -57.49 31.59
N ASP A 305 42.07 -58.67 31.04
CA ASP A 305 41.02 -59.61 31.47
C ASP A 305 39.57 -59.17 31.21
N ARG A 306 39.35 -58.18 30.32
CA ARG A 306 38.02 -57.83 29.78
C ARG A 306 37.79 -58.44 28.40
N GLU A 307 36.65 -59.12 28.23
CA GLU A 307 36.12 -59.45 26.91
C GLU A 307 35.37 -58.22 26.37
N TRP A 308 35.85 -57.67 25.25
CA TRP A 308 35.24 -56.51 24.60
C TRP A 308 34.04 -56.94 23.76
N SER A 309 32.94 -56.18 23.82
CA SER A 309 31.86 -56.34 22.84
C SER A 309 32.33 -55.89 21.44
N GLY A 310 31.66 -56.37 20.39
CA GLY A 310 31.99 -56.03 19.00
C GLY A 310 31.99 -54.53 18.73
N ASP A 311 30.99 -53.82 19.26
CA ASP A 311 30.78 -52.39 19.07
C ASP A 311 31.84 -51.55 19.80
N GLU A 312 32.22 -51.94 21.03
CA GLU A 312 33.28 -51.24 21.80
C GLU A 312 34.64 -51.36 21.12
N ARG A 313 34.93 -52.53 20.53
CA ARG A 313 36.16 -52.76 19.77
C ARG A 313 36.21 -51.88 18.53
N GLU A 314 35.10 -51.74 17.81
CA GLU A 314 35.03 -50.92 16.60
C GLU A 314 35.24 -49.42 16.90
N VAL A 315 34.59 -48.89 17.93
CA VAL A 315 34.75 -47.50 18.36
C VAL A 315 36.19 -47.20 18.79
N LEU A 316 36.83 -48.11 19.53
CA LEU A 316 38.22 -47.94 19.94
C LEU A 316 39.19 -47.99 18.76
N LEU A 317 39.00 -48.92 17.82
CA LEU A 317 39.83 -49.00 16.62
C LEU A 317 39.69 -47.76 15.73
N SER A 318 38.49 -47.21 15.59
CA SER A 318 38.24 -45.96 14.87
C SER A 318 38.97 -44.77 15.50
N ASN A 319 38.92 -44.63 16.83
CA ASN A 319 39.66 -43.57 17.54
C ASN A 319 41.18 -43.74 17.46
N ILE A 320 41.68 -44.97 17.47
CA ILE A 320 43.10 -45.26 17.24
C ILE A 320 43.51 -44.86 15.81
N ALA A 321 42.70 -45.17 14.81
CA ALA A 321 42.96 -44.78 13.41
C ALA A 321 43.03 -43.25 13.26
N ARG A 322 42.07 -42.52 13.85
CA ARG A 322 42.09 -41.04 13.87
C ARG A 322 43.34 -40.51 14.57
N THR A 323 43.72 -41.09 15.69
CA THR A 323 44.93 -40.68 16.42
C THR A 323 46.18 -40.90 15.59
N ARG A 324 46.30 -42.04 14.89
CA ARG A 324 47.43 -42.30 13.98
C ARG A 324 47.50 -41.28 12.85
N ALA A 325 46.39 -41.00 12.18
CA ALA A 325 46.35 -39.99 11.12
C ALA A 325 46.82 -38.61 11.61
N THR A 326 46.40 -38.19 12.81
CA THR A 326 46.89 -36.95 13.44
C THR A 326 48.39 -36.99 13.71
N LEU A 327 48.91 -38.12 14.21
CA LEU A 327 50.34 -38.28 14.49
C LEU A 327 51.18 -38.26 13.21
N ASP A 328 50.71 -38.91 12.14
CA ASP A 328 51.38 -38.93 10.83
C ASP A 328 51.43 -37.52 10.22
N TRP A 329 50.36 -36.74 10.38
CA TRP A 329 50.35 -35.32 10.00
C TRP A 329 51.32 -34.50 10.86
N MET A 330 51.33 -34.68 12.18
CA MET A 330 52.26 -33.99 13.06
C MET A 330 53.72 -34.34 12.72
N GLU A 331 54.03 -35.60 12.41
CA GLU A 331 55.35 -36.04 11.96
C GLU A 331 55.74 -35.37 10.63
N THR A 332 54.81 -35.30 9.68
CA THR A 332 55.01 -34.59 8.41
C THR A 332 55.24 -33.10 8.63
N ALA A 333 54.46 -32.46 9.51
CA ALA A 333 54.57 -31.05 9.83
C ALA A 333 55.90 -30.71 10.51
N VAL A 334 56.37 -31.55 11.44
CA VAL A 334 57.66 -31.38 12.11
C VAL A 334 58.82 -31.64 11.14
N SER A 335 58.71 -32.65 10.28
CA SER A 335 59.79 -33.05 9.36
C SER A 335 59.95 -32.11 8.17
N THR A 336 58.86 -31.54 7.67
CA THR A 336 58.85 -30.70 6.45
C THR A 336 58.67 -29.21 6.73
N GLY A 337 58.23 -28.84 7.94
CA GLY A 337 57.87 -27.48 8.30
C GLY A 337 56.57 -26.97 7.69
N ARG A 338 55.82 -27.82 6.96
CA ARG A 338 54.52 -27.48 6.37
C ARG A 338 53.39 -27.91 7.31
N VAL A 339 52.61 -26.96 7.79
CA VAL A 339 51.51 -27.19 8.75
C VAL A 339 50.14 -27.24 8.08
N ASP A 340 50.09 -27.28 6.75
CA ASP A 340 48.84 -27.39 6.01
C ASP A 340 48.24 -28.78 6.24
N MET A 341 46.95 -28.84 6.60
CA MET A 341 46.21 -30.11 6.68
C MET A 341 45.65 -30.44 5.30
N ASP A 342 45.83 -31.67 4.84
CA ASP A 342 45.15 -32.15 3.64
C ASP A 342 43.65 -32.40 3.90
N GLU A 343 42.84 -32.39 2.83
CA GLU A 343 41.38 -32.55 2.93
C GLU A 343 40.97 -33.93 3.48
N GLU A 344 41.81 -34.95 3.28
CA GLU A 344 41.55 -36.32 3.69
C GLU A 344 41.70 -36.50 5.21
N LEU A 345 42.77 -35.95 5.80
CA LEU A 345 42.97 -35.85 7.24
C LEU A 345 41.89 -34.99 7.91
N ALA A 346 41.50 -33.87 7.28
CA ALA A 346 40.45 -33.01 7.81
C ALA A 346 39.09 -33.71 7.89
N ARG A 347 38.82 -34.65 6.98
CA ARG A 347 37.62 -35.50 6.98
C ARG A 347 37.69 -36.57 8.07
N ILE A 348 38.81 -37.30 8.17
CA ILE A 348 39.05 -38.32 9.21
C ILE A 348 38.94 -37.75 10.63
N LEU A 349 39.41 -36.51 10.84
CA LEU A 349 39.30 -35.80 12.12
C LEU A 349 37.87 -35.38 12.47
N ARG A 350 37.03 -35.07 11.48
CA ARG A 350 35.61 -34.72 11.65
C ARG A 350 34.71 -35.93 11.91
N GLY A 351 35.19 -37.14 11.61
CA GLY A 351 34.41 -38.38 11.75
C GLY A 351 33.39 -38.61 10.65
N GLU A 352 33.61 -37.96 9.51
CA GLU A 352 33.03 -38.25 8.19
C GLU A 352 33.88 -39.29 7.49
#